data_AF-A0A6B3GCS7-F1
#
_entry.id   AF-A0A6B3GCS7-F1
#
_cell.length_a   1.000
_cell.length_b   1.000
_cell.length_c   1.000
_cell.angle_alpha   90.00
_cell.angle_beta   90.00
_cell.angle_gamma   90.00
#
_symmetry.space_group_name_H-M   'P 1'
#
loop_
_entity.id
_entity.type
_entity.pdbx_description
1 polymer ?
#
loop_
_entity_poly.entity_id
_entity_poly.type
_entity_poly.pdbx_seq_one_letter_code
_entity_poly.pdbx_strand_id
1 'polypeptide(L)'
;SEVGPAAATEPIQQFRGAFDAMMPSWLVVPLAVILVVISQIKINVTNAYSGSLAWTNSFTRVTKHYPGRMIFVLVNLAFALILMEADMFSFLNSILGFYSNCAIAWVVTVATDIGVNKYLLKLSPHAPEFRRGMLYAVNPVGVTAFTAASGLSIAMYFHAFGDTVQPYSPVAAVVIAFVLTPVMAVVTRGRYYLRRGDDGIPVPLLDAEGNPSAVPYDCHVCRQTFERPDLAACPA
;
A
#
# COMPACT_ATOMS: atom_id res chain seq x y z
N SER A 1 17.90 -14.69 40.79
CA SER A 1 18.96 -14.10 39.97
C SER A 1 18.32 -13.11 39.04
N GLU A 2 18.42 -11.83 39.36
CA GLU A 2 17.83 -10.72 38.61
C GLU A 2 18.37 -10.68 37.18
N VAL A 3 17.46 -10.71 36.22
CA VAL A 3 17.80 -10.49 34.81
C VAL A 3 17.54 -9.01 34.54
N GLY A 4 18.61 -8.25 34.33
CA GLY A 4 18.55 -6.80 34.14
C GLY A 4 17.77 -6.39 32.87
N PRO A 5 17.23 -5.16 32.84
CA PRO A 5 16.34 -4.66 31.77
C PRO A 5 16.95 -4.65 30.37
N ALA A 6 18.27 -4.82 30.23
CA ALA A 6 18.97 -4.94 28.95
C ALA A 6 18.90 -6.35 28.32
N ALA A 7 18.53 -7.38 29.08
CA ALA A 7 18.33 -8.74 28.55
C ALA A 7 16.87 -9.00 28.11
N ALA A 8 15.96 -8.05 28.36
CA ALA A 8 14.57 -8.12 27.92
C ALA A 8 14.37 -7.77 26.43
N THR A 9 15.42 -7.28 25.74
CA THR A 9 15.40 -6.95 24.32
C THR A 9 15.72 -8.13 23.41
N GLU A 10 16.19 -9.25 23.95
CA GLU A 10 16.41 -10.48 23.18
C GLU A 10 15.12 -11.32 23.18
N PRO A 11 14.49 -11.58 22.01
CA PRO A 11 13.23 -12.32 21.92
C PRO A 11 13.25 -13.68 22.62
N ILE A 12 14.43 -14.31 22.67
CA ILE A 12 14.64 -15.62 23.31
C ILE A 12 14.36 -15.58 24.82
N GLN A 13 14.63 -14.47 25.51
CA GLN A 13 14.36 -14.34 26.96
C GLN A 13 12.88 -14.14 27.25
N GLN A 14 12.14 -13.43 26.38
CA GLN A 14 10.68 -13.30 26.49
C GLN A 14 9.97 -14.64 26.30
N PHE A 15 10.43 -15.46 25.34
CA PHE A 15 9.91 -16.82 25.16
C PHE A 15 10.32 -17.76 26.29
N ARG A 16 11.52 -17.63 26.88
CA ARG A 16 11.94 -18.41 28.04
C ARG A 16 10.97 -18.26 29.23
N GLY A 17 10.59 -17.03 29.56
CA GLY A 17 9.64 -16.78 30.66
C GLY A 17 8.25 -17.39 30.44
N ALA A 18 7.78 -17.44 29.19
CA ALA A 18 6.49 -18.04 28.84
C ALA A 18 6.54 -19.58 28.80
N PHE A 19 7.66 -20.16 28.39
CA PHE A 19 7.79 -21.61 28.17
C PHE A 19 8.37 -22.38 29.37
N ASP A 20 9.10 -21.73 30.30
CA ASP A 20 9.57 -22.36 31.55
C ASP A 20 8.41 -22.83 32.45
N ALA A 21 7.21 -22.27 32.28
CA ALA A 21 6.01 -22.67 33.03
C ALA A 21 5.31 -23.93 32.46
N MET A 22 5.61 -24.36 31.24
CA MET A 22 4.86 -25.41 30.53
C MET A 22 5.72 -26.53 29.92
N MET A 23 7.05 -26.37 29.78
CA MET A 23 7.92 -27.34 29.12
C MET A 23 9.31 -27.50 29.77
N PRO A 24 10.01 -28.63 29.52
CA PRO A 24 11.36 -28.86 30.04
C PRO A 24 12.37 -27.82 29.52
N SER A 25 13.23 -27.30 30.40
CA SER A 25 14.16 -26.19 30.12
C SER A 25 15.12 -26.40 28.94
N TRP A 26 15.35 -27.66 28.52
CA TRP A 26 16.19 -28.02 27.36
C TRP A 26 15.49 -27.86 26.00
N LEU A 27 14.15 -27.92 25.97
CA LEU A 27 13.33 -27.80 24.75
C LEU A 27 12.94 -26.36 24.41
N VAL A 28 12.97 -25.47 25.40
CA VAL A 28 12.51 -24.08 25.27
C VAL A 28 13.34 -23.28 24.27
N VAL A 29 14.67 -23.39 24.33
CA VAL A 29 15.57 -22.62 23.46
C VAL A 29 15.48 -23.07 21.99
N PRO A 30 15.55 -24.38 21.66
CA PRO A 30 15.36 -24.84 20.28
C PRO A 30 14.00 -24.43 19.69
N LEU A 31 12.92 -24.55 20.46
CA LEU A 31 11.59 -24.20 19.99
C LEU A 31 11.44 -22.69 19.75
N ALA A 32 11.98 -21.87 20.66
CA ALA A 32 11.99 -20.41 20.50
C ALA A 32 12.79 -19.99 19.26
N VAL A 33 13.96 -20.60 19.03
CA VAL A 33 14.77 -20.33 17.83
C VAL A 33 14.00 -20.71 16.55
N ILE A 34 13.38 -21.89 16.51
CA ILE A 34 12.57 -22.31 15.36
C ILE A 34 11.43 -21.33 15.10
N LEU A 35 10.71 -20.91 16.15
CA LEU A 35 9.60 -19.96 16.03
C LEU A 35 10.08 -18.59 15.52
N VAL A 36 11.18 -18.07 16.06
CA VAL A 36 11.78 -16.81 15.62
C VAL A 36 12.23 -16.91 14.17
N VAL A 37 12.91 -17.98 13.77
CA VAL A 37 13.37 -18.18 12.39
C VAL A 37 12.18 -18.24 11.43
N ILE A 38 11.14 -19.01 11.76
CA ILE A 38 9.92 -19.09 10.94
C ILE A 38 9.25 -17.71 10.82
N SER A 39 9.13 -16.98 11.93
CA SER A 39 8.54 -15.64 11.95
C SER A 39 9.33 -14.68 11.05
N GLN A 40 10.65 -14.65 11.21
CA GLN A 40 11.52 -13.77 10.44
C GLN A 40 11.50 -14.11 8.94
N ILE A 41 11.51 -15.40 8.59
CA ILE A 41 11.35 -15.84 7.19
C ILE A 41 10.02 -15.34 6.63
N LYS A 42 8.91 -15.53 7.35
CA LYS A 42 7.58 -15.12 6.88
C LYS A 42 7.51 -13.60 6.66
N ILE A 43 8.04 -12.81 7.58
CA ILE A 43 8.07 -11.35 7.48
C ILE A 43 8.91 -10.92 6.27
N ASN A 44 10.13 -11.44 6.14
CA ASN A 44 11.03 -11.09 5.05
C ASN A 44 10.48 -11.52 3.67
N VAL A 45 9.90 -12.71 3.57
CA VAL A 45 9.25 -13.18 2.33
C VAL A 45 8.06 -12.29 1.96
N THR A 46 7.26 -11.88 2.95
CA THR A 46 6.10 -10.98 2.71
C THR A 46 6.55 -9.60 2.22
N ASN A 47 7.62 -9.05 2.81
CA ASN A 47 8.20 -7.77 2.41
C ASN A 47 8.80 -7.85 0.99
N ALA A 48 9.54 -8.92 0.68
CA ALA A 48 10.10 -9.15 -0.66
C ALA A 48 9.00 -9.37 -1.71
N TYR A 49 7.97 -10.13 -1.38
CA TYR A 49 6.82 -10.36 -2.25
C TYR A 49 6.12 -9.02 -2.58
N SER A 50 5.75 -8.26 -1.56
CA SER A 50 5.02 -6.99 -1.71
C SER A 50 5.85 -5.94 -2.45
N GLY A 51 7.14 -5.82 -2.13
CA GLY A 51 8.08 -4.93 -2.81
C GLY A 51 8.24 -5.28 -4.29
N SER A 52 8.44 -6.56 -4.61
CA SER A 52 8.59 -7.01 -6.01
C SER A 52 7.34 -6.71 -6.84
N LEU A 53 6.14 -6.88 -6.27
CA LEU A 53 4.89 -6.59 -6.95
C LEU A 53 4.71 -5.08 -7.17
N ALA A 54 5.01 -4.27 -6.16
CA ALA A 54 4.96 -2.82 -6.27
C ALA A 54 5.90 -2.30 -7.35
N TRP A 55 7.17 -2.76 -7.35
CA TRP A 55 8.14 -2.40 -8.38
C TRP A 55 7.74 -2.86 -9.78
N THR A 56 7.23 -4.08 -9.91
CA THR A 56 6.75 -4.61 -11.20
C THR A 56 5.59 -3.78 -11.73
N ASN A 57 4.62 -3.43 -10.88
CA ASN A 57 3.47 -2.61 -11.25
C ASN A 57 3.87 -1.18 -11.63
N SER A 58 4.80 -0.56 -10.90
CA SER A 58 5.30 0.77 -11.20
C SER A 58 6.09 0.79 -12.51
N PHE A 59 7.01 -0.15 -12.71
CA PHE A 59 7.81 -0.24 -13.93
C PHE A 59 6.95 -0.52 -15.15
N THR A 60 6.02 -1.48 -15.07
CA THR A 60 5.12 -1.78 -16.19
C THR A 60 4.19 -0.62 -16.52
N ARG A 61 3.83 0.21 -15.53
CA ARG A 61 3.05 1.43 -15.76
C ARG A 61 3.85 2.52 -16.48
N VAL A 62 5.13 2.67 -16.17
CA VAL A 62 6.01 3.68 -16.76
C VAL A 62 6.53 3.24 -18.13
N THR A 63 7.10 2.04 -18.20
CA THR A 63 7.85 1.55 -19.37
C THR A 63 6.97 0.75 -20.34
N LYS A 64 5.73 0.39 -19.95
CA LYS A 64 4.82 -0.50 -20.70
C LYS A 64 5.40 -1.87 -21.09
N HIS A 65 6.57 -2.21 -20.54
CA HIS A 65 7.29 -3.45 -20.78
C HIS A 65 7.34 -4.28 -19.48
N TYR A 66 7.24 -5.60 -19.60
CA TYR A 66 7.27 -6.53 -18.47
C TYR A 66 8.56 -7.36 -18.51
N PRO A 67 9.61 -6.94 -17.79
CA PRO A 67 10.92 -7.61 -17.85
C PRO A 67 11.01 -8.87 -16.98
N GLY A 68 9.91 -9.30 -16.35
CA GLY A 68 9.88 -10.48 -15.47
C GLY A 68 10.04 -10.13 -13.99
N ARG A 69 9.30 -10.86 -13.14
CA ARG A 69 9.22 -10.58 -11.69
C ARG A 69 10.54 -10.77 -10.94
N MET A 70 11.36 -11.74 -11.37
CA MET A 70 12.60 -12.13 -10.69
C MET A 70 13.57 -10.94 -10.56
N ILE A 71 13.66 -10.09 -11.59
CA ILE A 71 14.52 -8.91 -11.60
C ILE A 71 14.14 -7.97 -10.45
N PHE A 72 12.84 -7.72 -10.24
CA PHE A 72 12.36 -6.85 -9.17
C PHE A 72 12.53 -7.46 -7.78
N VAL A 73 12.47 -8.79 -7.65
CA VAL A 73 12.82 -9.47 -6.39
C VAL A 73 14.29 -9.27 -6.07
N LEU A 74 15.19 -9.46 -7.04
CA LEU A 74 16.64 -9.27 -6.86
C LEU A 74 17.00 -7.82 -6.53
N VAL A 75 16.39 -6.85 -7.21
CA VAL A 75 16.57 -5.42 -6.91
C VAL A 75 16.11 -5.08 -5.50
N ASN A 76 14.92 -5.54 -5.10
CA ASN A 76 14.40 -5.30 -3.75
C ASN A 76 15.29 -5.93 -2.67
N LEU A 77 15.79 -7.14 -2.92
CA LEU A 77 16.73 -7.82 -2.02
C LEU A 77 18.07 -7.07 -1.93
N ALA A 78 18.60 -6.58 -3.05
CA ALA A 78 19.84 -5.80 -3.06
C ALA A 78 19.72 -4.52 -2.23
N PHE A 79 18.63 -3.76 -2.37
CA PHE A 79 18.37 -2.60 -1.52
C PHE A 79 18.26 -2.97 -0.04
N ALA A 80 17.58 -4.08 0.29
CA ALA A 80 17.48 -4.55 1.67
C ALA A 80 18.84 -4.91 2.28
N LEU A 81 19.70 -5.59 1.52
CA LEU A 81 21.06 -5.95 1.96
C LEU A 81 21.94 -4.71 2.16
N ILE A 82 21.93 -3.79 1.20
CA ILE A 82 22.70 -2.53 1.29
C ILE A 82 22.28 -1.74 2.53
N LEU A 83 20.98 -1.61 2.79
CA LEU A 83 20.48 -0.90 3.97
C LEU A 83 20.86 -1.60 5.29
N MET A 84 20.97 -2.93 5.28
CA MET A 84 21.39 -3.70 6.45
C MET A 84 22.90 -3.53 6.72
N GLU A 85 23.72 -3.43 5.68
CA GLU A 85 25.17 -3.18 5.80
C GLU A 85 25.50 -1.71 6.11
N ALA A 86 24.68 -0.75 5.66
CA ALA A 86 24.95 0.68 5.73
C ALA A 86 24.41 1.38 7.00
N ASP A 87 24.75 0.87 8.19
CA ASP A 87 24.34 1.42 9.51
C ASP A 87 22.87 1.87 9.54
N MET A 88 22.00 0.86 9.47
CA MET A 88 20.55 1.00 9.41
C MET A 88 19.99 1.96 10.47
N PHE A 89 20.59 2.06 11.67
CA PHE A 89 20.04 2.86 12.77
C PHE A 89 20.09 4.37 12.50
N SER A 90 21.20 4.87 11.95
CA SER A 90 21.33 6.28 11.58
C SER A 90 20.38 6.65 10.44
N PHE A 91 20.28 5.75 9.44
CA PHE A 91 19.40 5.94 8.29
C PHE A 91 17.91 5.90 8.68
N LEU A 92 17.53 4.94 9.55
CA LEU A 92 16.15 4.77 10.01
C LEU A 92 15.64 6.01 10.74
N ASN A 93 16.39 6.57 11.68
CA ASN A 93 15.92 7.74 12.44
C ASN A 93 15.58 8.93 11.53
N SER A 94 16.41 9.19 10.51
CA SER A 94 16.18 10.29 9.57
C SER A 94 15.03 10.02 8.62
N ILE A 95 14.92 8.79 8.10
CA ILE A 95 13.89 8.46 7.12
C ILE A 95 12.52 8.17 7.75
N LEU A 96 12.45 7.71 9.01
CA LEU A 96 11.18 7.40 9.68
C LEU A 96 10.32 8.64 9.84
N GLY A 97 10.91 9.78 10.24
CA GLY A 97 10.17 11.04 10.40
C GLY A 97 9.55 11.50 9.08
N PHE A 98 10.34 11.49 8.00
CA PHE A 98 9.87 11.82 6.66
C PHE A 98 8.81 10.83 6.16
N TYR A 99 9.10 9.54 6.23
CA TYR A 99 8.22 8.46 5.79
C TYR A 99 6.90 8.46 6.55
N SER A 100 6.91 8.70 7.86
CA SER A 100 5.70 8.69 8.69
C SER A 100 4.73 9.80 8.29
N ASN A 101 5.21 11.01 8.01
CA ASN A 101 4.36 12.11 7.55
C ASN A 101 3.69 11.76 6.19
N CYS A 102 4.46 11.21 5.24
CA CYS A 102 3.93 10.73 3.97
C CYS A 102 2.93 9.59 4.16
N ALA A 103 3.24 8.59 4.99
CA ALA A 103 2.37 7.44 5.23
C ALA A 103 1.02 7.87 5.84
N ILE A 104 1.03 8.79 6.81
CA ILE A 104 -0.18 9.35 7.41
C ILE A 104 -1.00 10.10 6.36
N ALA A 105 -0.38 11.00 5.60
CA ALA A 105 -1.06 11.75 4.54
C ALA A 105 -1.72 10.80 3.52
N TRP A 106 -1.02 9.73 3.13
CA TRP A 106 -1.54 8.73 2.22
C TRP A 106 -2.75 7.97 2.80
N VAL A 107 -2.61 7.43 4.02
CA VAL A 107 -3.70 6.67 4.69
C VAL A 107 -4.94 7.54 4.85
N VAL A 108 -4.79 8.79 5.30
CA VAL A 108 -5.91 9.71 5.49
C VAL A 108 -6.54 10.09 4.15
N THR A 109 -5.74 10.35 3.12
CA THR A 109 -6.26 10.63 1.76
C THR A 109 -7.13 9.47 1.26
N VAL A 110 -6.63 8.23 1.37
CA VAL A 110 -7.38 7.03 0.96
C VAL A 110 -8.63 6.82 1.81
N ALA A 111 -8.51 6.92 3.13
CA ALA A 111 -9.64 6.76 4.04
C ALA A 111 -10.73 7.81 3.80
N THR A 112 -10.34 9.06 3.51
CA THR A 112 -11.27 10.15 3.21
C THR A 112 -11.93 9.99 1.85
N ASP A 113 -11.19 9.52 0.83
CA ASP A 113 -11.77 9.25 -0.47
C ASP A 113 -12.83 8.13 -0.39
N ILE A 114 -12.54 7.07 0.36
CA ILE A 114 -13.49 5.99 0.60
C ILE A 114 -14.67 6.46 1.46
N GLY A 115 -14.42 7.06 2.63
CA GLY A 115 -15.47 7.44 3.58
C GLY A 115 -16.34 8.61 3.12
N VAL A 116 -15.73 9.66 2.56
CA VAL A 116 -16.41 10.90 2.20
C VAL A 116 -16.78 10.93 0.73
N ASN A 117 -15.82 10.75 -0.19
CA ASN A 117 -16.11 10.93 -1.62
C ASN A 117 -17.01 9.82 -2.17
N LYS A 118 -16.81 8.58 -1.72
CA LYS A 118 -17.59 7.43 -2.15
C LYS A 118 -18.90 7.26 -1.38
N TYR A 119 -18.88 7.27 -0.03
CA TYR A 119 -20.11 7.04 0.75
C TYR A 119 -20.96 8.30 0.99
N LEU A 120 -20.34 9.44 1.31
CA LEU A 120 -21.09 10.66 1.68
C LEU A 120 -21.50 11.48 0.44
N LEU A 121 -20.56 11.77 -0.45
CA LEU A 121 -20.77 12.63 -1.62
C LEU A 121 -21.32 11.87 -2.84
N LYS A 122 -21.26 10.52 -2.83
CA LYS A 122 -21.69 9.65 -3.95
C LYS A 122 -21.10 10.04 -5.31
N LEU A 123 -19.93 10.69 -5.32
CA LEU A 123 -19.23 11.12 -6.53
C LEU A 123 -18.38 10.01 -7.14
N SER A 124 -18.06 8.98 -6.35
CA SER A 124 -17.25 7.83 -6.75
C SER A 124 -18.14 6.58 -6.86
N PRO A 125 -17.95 5.73 -7.89
CA PRO A 125 -18.76 4.54 -8.10
C PRO A 125 -18.69 3.56 -6.92
N HIS A 126 -19.84 2.99 -6.55
CA HIS A 126 -19.95 2.08 -5.40
C HIS A 126 -19.20 0.76 -5.63
N ALA A 127 -19.19 0.23 -6.85
CA ALA A 127 -18.41 -0.95 -7.21
C ALA A 127 -16.95 -0.54 -7.55
N PRO A 128 -15.93 -1.15 -6.91
CA PRO A 128 -14.54 -0.91 -7.27
C PRO A 128 -14.26 -1.48 -8.66
N GLU A 129 -13.81 -0.61 -9.55
CA GLU A 129 -13.42 -0.98 -10.91
C GLU A 129 -11.92 -1.25 -10.95
N PHE A 130 -11.51 -2.45 -11.39
CA PHE A 130 -10.09 -2.85 -11.41
C PHE A 130 -9.49 -2.84 -12.82
N ARG A 131 -10.32 -2.76 -13.88
CA ARG A 131 -9.83 -2.85 -15.26
C ARG A 131 -9.14 -1.56 -15.68
N ARG A 132 -7.90 -1.71 -16.12
CA ARG A 132 -7.03 -0.59 -16.53
C ARG A 132 -7.63 0.28 -17.64
N GLY A 133 -8.45 -0.30 -18.52
CA GLY A 133 -9.07 0.43 -19.64
C GLY A 133 -10.20 1.38 -19.21
N MET A 134 -10.81 1.13 -18.06
CA MET A 134 -11.97 1.86 -17.51
C MET A 134 -11.55 2.98 -16.54
N LEU A 135 -10.29 2.98 -16.09
CA LEU A 135 -9.75 3.97 -15.15
C LEU A 135 -8.83 4.97 -15.85
N TYR A 136 -8.74 6.18 -15.30
CA TYR A 136 -7.66 7.09 -15.65
C TYR A 136 -6.34 6.61 -15.04
N ALA A 137 -5.23 6.82 -15.75
CA ALA A 137 -3.90 6.43 -15.26
C ALA A 137 -3.51 7.18 -13.96
N VAL A 138 -4.01 8.41 -13.82
CA VAL A 138 -3.80 9.30 -12.68
C VAL A 138 -5.12 9.93 -12.30
N ASN A 139 -5.54 9.76 -11.04
CA ASN A 139 -6.66 10.50 -10.48
C ASN A 139 -6.12 11.79 -9.82
N PRO A 140 -6.44 12.99 -10.34
CA PRO A 140 -5.95 14.24 -9.79
C PRO A 140 -6.45 14.46 -8.35
N VAL A 141 -7.59 13.92 -7.95
CA VAL A 141 -8.14 14.10 -6.60
C VAL A 141 -7.18 13.57 -5.54
N GLY A 142 -6.84 12.28 -5.62
CA GLY A 142 -5.94 11.65 -4.65
C GLY A 142 -4.50 12.15 -4.76
N VAL A 143 -3.98 12.34 -5.98
CA VAL A 143 -2.58 12.75 -6.16
C VAL A 143 -2.34 14.17 -5.69
N THR A 144 -3.23 15.12 -6.00
CA THR A 144 -3.06 16.50 -5.53
C THR A 144 -3.23 16.59 -4.02
N ALA A 145 -4.23 15.91 -3.44
CA ALA A 145 -4.46 15.89 -2.00
C ALA A 145 -3.26 15.30 -1.25
N PHE A 146 -2.78 14.13 -1.68
CA PHE A 146 -1.62 13.47 -1.08
C PHE A 146 -0.33 14.31 -1.22
N THR A 147 -0.07 14.86 -2.41
CA THR A 147 1.16 15.61 -2.67
C THR A 147 1.19 16.92 -1.90
N ALA A 148 0.06 17.64 -1.85
CA ALA A 148 -0.06 18.86 -1.07
C ALA A 148 0.00 18.61 0.44
N ALA A 149 -0.69 17.57 0.95
CA ALA A 149 -0.66 17.21 2.36
C ALA A 149 0.75 16.78 2.81
N SER A 150 1.40 15.90 2.03
CA SER A 150 2.76 15.44 2.33
C SER A 150 3.77 16.58 2.21
N GLY A 151 3.71 17.37 1.13
CA GLY A 151 4.63 18.48 0.89
C GLY A 151 4.53 19.56 1.97
N LEU A 152 3.32 19.92 2.37
CA LEU A 152 3.09 20.93 3.39
C LEU A 152 3.46 20.43 4.79
N SER A 153 3.21 19.15 5.10
CA SER A 153 3.67 18.50 6.33
C SER A 153 5.19 18.42 6.41
N ILE A 154 5.86 18.02 5.33
CA ILE A 154 7.33 17.98 5.28
C ILE A 154 7.92 19.39 5.42
N ALA A 155 7.32 20.41 4.78
CA ALA A 155 7.75 21.79 4.96
C ALA A 155 7.64 22.26 6.42
N MET A 156 6.58 21.86 7.14
CA MET A 156 6.47 22.10 8.59
C MET A 156 7.53 21.35 9.40
N TYR A 157 7.82 20.10 9.03
CA TYR A 157 8.87 19.31 9.67
C TYR A 157 10.26 19.94 9.57
N PHE A 158 10.57 20.60 8.43
CA PHE A 158 11.81 21.35 8.20
C PHE A 158 11.79 22.80 8.73
N HIS A 159 10.89 23.14 9.65
CA HIS A 159 10.82 24.47 10.29
C HIS A 159 10.49 25.64 9.35
N ALA A 160 9.95 25.40 8.14
CA ALA A 160 9.64 26.47 7.19
C ALA A 160 8.59 27.48 7.70
N PHE A 161 7.79 27.08 8.69
CA PHE A 161 6.75 27.90 9.33
C PHE A 161 7.07 28.26 10.79
N GLY A 162 8.30 28.01 11.25
CA GLY A 162 8.76 28.26 12.61
C GLY A 162 8.69 27.05 13.56
N ASP A 163 9.40 27.15 14.68
CA ASP A 163 9.61 26.05 15.64
C ASP A 163 8.35 25.65 16.42
N THR A 164 7.35 26.54 16.49
CA THR A 164 6.11 26.34 17.24
C THR A 164 5.16 25.34 16.57
N VAL A 165 5.23 25.19 15.25
CA VAL A 165 4.33 24.34 14.44
C VAL A 165 4.95 23.01 14.04
N GLN A 166 6.27 22.87 14.20
CA GLN A 166 7.01 21.64 13.87
C GLN A 166 6.44 20.36 14.51
N PRO A 167 6.08 20.32 15.82
CA PRO A 167 5.50 19.11 16.42
C PRO A 167 4.08 18.79 15.92
N TYR A 168 3.38 19.77 15.33
CA TYR A 168 2.05 19.58 14.76
C TYR A 168 2.06 19.09 13.32
N SER A 169 3.23 18.84 12.72
CA SER A 169 3.37 18.34 11.34
C SER A 169 2.46 17.14 11.02
N PRO A 170 2.39 16.08 11.85
CA PRO A 170 1.52 14.93 11.56
C PRO A 170 0.04 15.30 11.63
N VAL A 171 -0.36 16.13 12.59
CA VAL A 171 -1.74 16.60 12.74
C VAL A 171 -2.14 17.45 11.54
N ALA A 172 -1.25 18.32 11.08
CA ALA A 172 -1.46 19.11 9.88
C ALA A 172 -1.62 18.23 8.64
N ALA A 173 -0.78 17.19 8.46
CA ALA A 173 -0.92 16.22 7.37
C ALA A 173 -2.32 15.60 7.33
N VAL A 174 -2.84 15.18 8.49
CA VAL A 174 -4.18 14.61 8.63
C VAL A 174 -5.25 15.63 8.22
N VAL A 175 -5.21 16.83 8.80
CA VAL A 175 -6.23 17.87 8.54
C VAL A 175 -6.22 18.28 7.06
N ILE A 176 -5.05 18.50 6.47
CA ILE A 176 -4.91 18.90 5.07
C ILE A 176 -5.41 17.78 4.16
N ALA A 177 -5.00 16.52 4.38
CA ALA A 177 -5.47 15.39 3.58
C ALA A 177 -6.98 15.19 3.70
N PHE A 178 -7.54 15.36 4.91
CA PHE A 178 -8.98 15.19 5.16
C PHE A 178 -9.83 16.29 4.50
N VAL A 179 -9.33 17.53 4.43
CA VAL A 179 -10.07 18.65 3.81
C VAL A 179 -9.85 18.69 2.30
N LEU A 180 -8.62 18.51 1.84
CA LEU A 180 -8.27 18.71 0.44
C LEU A 180 -8.82 17.58 -0.45
N THR A 181 -8.89 16.36 0.05
CA THR A 181 -9.49 15.21 -0.66
C THR A 181 -10.94 15.45 -1.12
N PRO A 182 -11.89 15.85 -0.25
CA PRO A 182 -13.25 16.12 -0.66
C PRO A 182 -13.39 17.42 -1.45
N VAL A 183 -12.63 18.47 -1.13
CA VAL A 183 -12.62 19.71 -1.92
C VAL A 183 -12.24 19.41 -3.37
N MET A 184 -11.18 18.64 -3.59
CA MET A 184 -10.75 18.27 -4.93
C MET A 184 -11.76 17.36 -5.63
N ALA A 185 -12.44 16.46 -4.92
CA ALA A 185 -13.52 15.65 -5.50
C ALA A 185 -14.72 16.49 -5.96
N VAL A 186 -15.11 17.51 -5.19
CA VAL A 186 -16.19 18.45 -5.54
C VAL A 186 -15.79 19.31 -6.73
N VAL A 187 -14.57 19.87 -6.73
CA VAL A 187 -14.04 20.69 -7.83
C VAL A 187 -13.97 19.87 -9.13
N THR A 188 -13.52 18.62 -9.05
CA THR A 188 -13.43 17.73 -10.21
C THR A 188 -14.78 17.12 -10.61
N ARG A 189 -15.83 17.29 -9.79
CA ARG A 189 -17.19 16.77 -9.99
C ARG A 189 -17.23 15.27 -10.33
N GLY A 190 -16.32 14.50 -9.73
CA GLY A 190 -16.23 13.04 -9.96
C GLY A 190 -15.77 12.61 -11.37
N ARG A 191 -15.36 13.54 -12.24
CA ARG A 191 -15.05 13.25 -13.66
C ARG A 191 -13.86 12.31 -13.88
N TYR A 192 -12.98 12.17 -12.89
CA TYR A 192 -11.73 11.40 -13.01
C TYR A 192 -11.77 10.03 -12.33
N TYR A 193 -12.93 9.59 -11.82
CA TYR A 193 -13.05 8.25 -11.23
C TYR A 193 -13.22 7.16 -12.31
N LEU A 194 -13.94 7.43 -13.40
CA LEU A 194 -14.14 6.50 -14.52
C LEU A 194 -13.82 7.20 -15.84
N ARG A 195 -12.97 6.55 -16.64
CA ARG A 195 -12.64 6.99 -18.01
C ARG A 195 -13.78 6.71 -18.98
N ARG A 196 -14.55 5.64 -18.74
CA ARG A 196 -15.69 5.21 -19.55
C ARG A 196 -16.84 4.81 -18.63
N GLY A 197 -18.06 5.18 -19.01
CA GLY A 197 -19.28 4.75 -18.30
C GLY A 197 -19.77 3.36 -18.70
N ASP A 198 -19.31 2.86 -19.85
CA ASP A 198 -19.66 1.56 -20.41
C ASP A 198 -18.38 0.87 -20.92
N ASP A 199 -18.27 -0.42 -20.68
CA ASP A 199 -17.16 -1.26 -21.15
C ASP A 199 -17.39 -1.74 -22.59
N GLY A 200 -18.56 -1.46 -23.19
CA GLY A 200 -18.86 -1.69 -24.60
C GLY A 200 -19.23 -3.13 -24.94
N ILE A 201 -19.44 -3.97 -23.92
CA ILE A 201 -19.91 -5.35 -24.09
C ILE A 201 -21.37 -5.41 -23.60
N PRO A 202 -22.33 -5.79 -24.45
CA PRO A 202 -23.76 -5.68 -24.13
C PRO A 202 -24.24 -6.64 -23.03
N VAL A 203 -23.44 -7.67 -22.69
CA VAL A 203 -23.74 -8.59 -21.60
C VAL A 203 -23.46 -7.91 -20.26
N PRO A 204 -24.35 -7.98 -19.27
CA PRO A 204 -24.12 -7.39 -17.96
C PRO A 204 -22.94 -8.03 -17.22
N LEU A 205 -22.29 -7.26 -16.36
CA LEU A 205 -21.16 -7.71 -15.55
C LEU A 205 -21.55 -8.72 -14.47
N LEU A 206 -22.77 -8.60 -13.97
CA LEU A 206 -23.34 -9.45 -12.95
C LEU A 206 -24.44 -10.31 -13.56
N ASP A 207 -24.56 -11.55 -13.09
CA ASP A 207 -25.69 -12.42 -13.37
C ASP A 207 -26.98 -11.95 -12.65
N ALA A 208 -28.08 -12.68 -12.84
CA ALA A 208 -29.36 -12.35 -12.22
C ALA A 208 -29.35 -12.46 -10.69
N GLU A 209 -28.39 -13.21 -10.14
CA GLU A 209 -28.17 -13.45 -8.72
C GLU A 209 -27.17 -12.44 -8.09
N GLY A 210 -26.56 -11.57 -8.90
CA GLY A 210 -25.59 -10.56 -8.47
C GLY A 210 -24.14 -11.05 -8.36
N ASN A 211 -23.82 -12.25 -8.86
CA ASN A 211 -22.46 -12.76 -8.96
C ASN A 211 -21.79 -12.29 -10.27
N PRO A 212 -20.44 -12.27 -10.34
CA PRO A 212 -19.75 -12.00 -11.59
C PRO A 212 -20.17 -12.98 -12.68
N SER A 213 -20.52 -12.45 -13.85
CA SER A 213 -20.98 -13.25 -14.97
C SER A 213 -19.86 -14.18 -15.47
N ALA A 214 -20.06 -15.50 -15.33
CA ALA A 214 -19.11 -16.52 -15.79
C ALA A 214 -19.14 -16.74 -17.33
N VAL A 215 -19.74 -15.82 -18.09
CA VAL A 215 -19.82 -15.94 -19.56
C VAL A 215 -18.40 -15.84 -20.12
N PRO A 216 -17.91 -16.89 -20.82
CA PRO A 216 -16.58 -16.90 -21.39
C PRO A 216 -16.53 -16.08 -22.68
N TYR A 217 -15.43 -15.36 -22.85
CA TYR A 217 -15.14 -14.56 -24.03
C TYR A 217 -13.66 -14.71 -24.39
N ASP A 218 -13.38 -14.81 -25.67
CA ASP A 218 -12.01 -14.91 -26.16
C ASP A 218 -11.43 -13.52 -26.42
N CYS A 219 -10.28 -13.24 -25.81
CA CYS A 219 -9.56 -11.99 -26.07
C CYS A 219 -8.99 -11.99 -27.50
N HIS A 220 -9.36 -11.00 -28.31
CA HIS A 220 -8.83 -10.85 -29.68
C HIS A 220 -7.29 -10.79 -29.75
N VAL A 221 -6.62 -10.29 -28.71
CA VAL A 221 -5.15 -10.09 -28.71
C VAL A 221 -4.40 -11.34 -28.32
N CYS A 222 -4.72 -11.96 -27.18
CA CYS A 222 -3.99 -13.11 -26.66
C CYS A 222 -4.69 -14.46 -26.90
N ARG A 223 -5.91 -14.46 -27.43
CA ARG A 223 -6.75 -15.64 -27.72
C ARG A 223 -6.93 -16.57 -26.51
N GLN A 224 -6.86 -16.00 -25.32
CA GLN A 224 -7.18 -16.70 -24.08
C GLN A 224 -8.64 -16.40 -23.74
N THR A 225 -9.30 -17.39 -23.15
CA THR A 225 -10.67 -17.26 -22.67
C THR A 225 -10.65 -16.59 -21.30
N PHE A 226 -11.42 -15.52 -21.16
CA PHE A 226 -11.62 -14.79 -19.91
C PHE A 226 -13.11 -14.70 -19.60
N GLU A 227 -13.42 -14.49 -18.33
CA GLU A 227 -14.78 -14.24 -17.89
C GLU A 227 -15.19 -12.79 -18.23
N ARG A 228 -16.50 -12.57 -18.42
CA ARG A 228 -17.08 -11.26 -18.68
C ARG A 228 -16.58 -10.11 -17.77
N PRO A 229 -16.43 -10.26 -16.45
CA PRO A 229 -15.92 -9.19 -15.57
C PRO A 229 -14.46 -8.81 -15.81
N ASP A 230 -13.66 -9.61 -16.51
CA ASP A 230 -12.25 -9.31 -16.75
C ASP A 230 -11.99 -8.60 -18.08
N LEU A 231 -13.02 -8.49 -18.92
CA LEU A 231 -12.91 -7.96 -20.27
C LEU A 231 -13.56 -6.58 -20.42
N ALA A 232 -12.99 -5.81 -21.34
CA ALA A 232 -13.58 -4.59 -21.87
C ALA A 232 -13.45 -4.62 -23.39
N ALA A 233 -14.40 -4.01 -24.09
CA ALA A 233 -14.34 -3.91 -25.55
C ALA A 233 -13.08 -3.13 -25.98
N CYS A 234 -12.39 -3.67 -26.98
CA CYS A 234 -11.33 -2.93 -27.63
C CYS A 234 -11.92 -1.65 -28.24
N PRO A 235 -11.33 -0.47 -27.99
CA PRO A 235 -11.66 0.70 -28.80
C PRO A 235 -11.41 0.36 -30.27
N ALA A 236 -12.38 0.67 -31.12
CA ALA A 236 -12.20 0.67 -32.57
C ALA A 236 -11.08 1.65 -32.98
#